data_AF-A0A1V4B1N3-F1
#
_entry.id   AF-A0A1V4B1N3-F1
#
_cell.length_a   1.000
_cell.length_b   1.000
_cell.length_c   1.000
_cell.angle_alpha   90.00
_cell.angle_beta   90.00
_cell.angle_gamma   90.00
#
_symmetry.space_group_name_H-M   'P 1'
#
loop_
_entity.id
_entity.type
_entity.pdbx_description
1 polymer ?
#
loop_
_entity_poly.entity_id
_entity_poly.type
_entity_poly.pdbx_seq_one_letter_code
_entity_poly.pdbx_strand_id
1 'polypeptide(L)'
;MGGHFDAESMIPERLPNHDEVCKEGFALVWHVLDKSGNPVERAFDSLEREYKEIVLALADVESSDLVNPVSNQQSKLKHYTQIGRRKIAIAMFKIRMISKAFPAQMTIKDFINIDETMS
;
A
#
# COMPACT_ATOMS: atom_id res chain seq x y z
N MET A 1 -64.97 4.93 -3.46
CA MET A 1 -63.69 4.48 -4.04
C MET A 1 -62.61 4.68 -2.99
N GLY A 2 -62.26 3.63 -2.24
CA GLY A 2 -61.17 3.70 -1.25
C GLY A 2 -59.86 3.36 -1.96
N GLY A 3 -58.97 4.34 -2.09
CA GLY A 3 -57.63 4.11 -2.62
C GLY A 3 -56.85 3.23 -1.66
N HIS A 4 -56.44 2.06 -2.14
CA HIS A 4 -55.53 1.18 -1.42
C HIS A 4 -54.17 1.88 -1.36
N PHE A 5 -53.74 2.26 -0.16
CA PHE A 5 -52.45 2.89 0.07
C PHE A 5 -51.43 1.76 0.26
N ASP A 6 -50.67 1.47 -0.79
CA ASP A 6 -49.64 0.43 -0.76
C ASP A 6 -48.37 0.99 -0.09
N ALA A 7 -48.22 0.70 1.20
CA ALA A 7 -47.05 1.15 1.97
C ALA A 7 -45.74 0.47 1.50
N GLU A 8 -45.82 -0.68 0.83
CA GLU A 8 -44.64 -1.39 0.34
C GLU A 8 -43.99 -0.69 -0.86
N SER A 9 -44.77 0.10 -1.63
CA SER A 9 -44.23 0.88 -2.75
C SER A 9 -43.44 2.13 -2.32
N MET A 10 -43.41 2.46 -1.02
CA MET A 10 -42.65 3.59 -0.46
C MET A 10 -41.36 3.18 0.25
N ILE A 11 -41.09 1.87 0.37
CA ILE A 11 -39.81 1.40 0.89
C ILE A 11 -38.80 1.54 -0.27
N PRO A 12 -37.80 2.43 -0.17
CA PRO A 12 -36.79 2.53 -1.22
C PRO A 12 -36.18 1.14 -1.45
N GLU A 13 -36.13 0.71 -2.71
CA GLU A 13 -35.55 -0.56 -3.14
C GLU A 13 -34.13 -0.68 -2.58
N ARG A 14 -34.00 -1.38 -1.44
CA ARG A 14 -32.76 -1.58 -0.67
C ARG A 14 -32.01 -0.28 -0.33
N LEU A 15 -31.90 0.01 0.97
CA LEU A 15 -30.84 0.90 1.45
C LEU A 15 -29.50 0.46 0.84
N PRO A 16 -28.68 1.40 0.32
CA PRO A 16 -27.41 1.07 -0.31
C PRO A 16 -26.56 0.27 0.66
N ASN A 17 -25.84 -0.73 0.14
CA ASN A 17 -25.03 -1.61 0.97
C ASN A 17 -24.04 -0.77 1.77
N HIS A 18 -24.02 -0.94 3.09
CA HIS A 18 -23.14 -0.22 4.01
C HIS A 18 -21.67 -0.27 3.53
N ASP A 19 -21.23 -1.41 2.98
CA ASP A 19 -19.87 -1.56 2.45
C ASP A 19 -19.60 -0.69 1.22
N GLU A 20 -20.61 -0.46 0.38
CA GLU A 20 -20.50 0.40 -0.81
C GLU A 20 -20.44 1.86 -0.40
N VAL A 21 -21.32 2.29 0.51
CA VAL A 21 -21.32 3.65 1.08
C VAL A 21 -19.98 3.95 1.77
N CYS A 22 -19.44 2.99 2.54
CA CYS A 22 -18.13 3.14 3.15
C CYS A 22 -17.01 3.26 2.10
N LYS A 23 -17.02 2.44 1.05
CA LYS A 23 -16.00 2.50 -0.02
C LYS A 23 -16.01 3.84 -0.75
N GLU A 24 -17.20 4.35 -1.09
CA GLU A 24 -17.35 5.66 -1.74
C GLU A 24 -16.89 6.80 -0.84
N GLY A 25 -17.25 6.76 0.45
CA GLY A 25 -16.79 7.73 1.44
C GLY A 25 -15.26 7.75 1.58
N PHE A 26 -14.62 6.58 1.67
CA PHE A 26 -13.15 6.51 1.73
C PHE A 26 -12.49 6.97 0.44
N ALA A 27 -13.07 6.68 -0.73
CA ALA A 27 -12.55 7.16 -2.00
C ALA A 27 -12.55 8.71 -2.06
N LEU A 28 -13.62 9.35 -1.59
CA LEU A 28 -13.71 10.80 -1.49
C LEU A 28 -12.66 11.37 -0.53
N VAL A 29 -12.49 10.77 0.65
CA VAL A 29 -11.45 11.19 1.61
C VAL A 29 -10.04 11.07 1.01
N TRP A 30 -9.75 9.97 0.29
CA TRP A 30 -8.44 9.81 -0.35
C TRP A 30 -8.21 10.79 -1.48
N HIS A 31 -9.25 11.11 -2.26
CA HIS A 31 -9.19 12.13 -3.29
C HIS A 31 -8.87 13.52 -2.69
N VAL A 32 -9.55 13.90 -1.60
CA VAL A 32 -9.30 15.18 -0.89
C VAL A 32 -7.87 15.25 -0.33
N LEU A 33 -7.30 14.10 0.08
CA LEU A 33 -5.95 14.03 0.63
C LEU A 33 -4.84 13.84 -0.44
N ASP A 34 -5.16 13.89 -1.74
CA ASP A 34 -4.27 13.55 -2.87
C ASP A 34 -3.59 12.18 -2.70
N LYS A 35 -4.29 11.24 -2.08
CA LYS A 35 -3.81 9.88 -1.85
C LYS A 35 -4.45 8.93 -2.87
N SER A 36 -3.67 7.96 -3.34
CA SER A 36 -4.21 6.89 -4.19
C SER A 36 -5.34 6.13 -3.49
N GLY A 37 -6.36 5.71 -4.23
CA GLY A 37 -7.39 4.79 -3.72
C GLY A 37 -6.83 3.40 -3.35
N ASN A 38 -5.66 3.03 -3.89
CA ASN A 38 -5.01 1.76 -3.61
C ASN A 38 -4.16 1.83 -2.31
N PRO A 39 -4.45 1.00 -1.29
CA PRO A 39 -3.72 1.04 -0.01
C PRO A 39 -2.23 0.71 -0.15
N VAL A 40 -1.85 -0.15 -1.10
CA VAL A 40 -0.45 -0.52 -1.35
C VAL A 40 0.32 0.66 -1.93
N GLU A 41 -0.29 1.36 -2.89
CA GLU A 41 0.29 2.57 -3.46
C GLU A 41 0.43 3.67 -2.40
N ARG A 42 -0.58 3.89 -1.55
CA ARG A 42 -0.47 4.84 -0.44
C ARG A 42 0.69 4.50 0.50
N ALA A 43 0.80 3.24 0.91
CA ALA A 43 1.85 2.80 1.82
C ALA A 43 3.23 3.02 1.20
N PHE A 44 3.44 2.56 -0.04
CA PHE A 44 4.70 2.74 -0.76
C PHE A 44 5.02 4.23 -0.96
N ASP A 45 4.07 5.02 -1.45
CA ASP A 45 4.26 6.44 -1.73
C ASP A 45 4.55 7.25 -0.47
N SER A 46 4.08 6.80 0.70
CA SER A 46 4.34 7.42 2.01
C SER A 46 5.68 7.05 2.63
N LEU A 47 6.41 6.07 2.10
CA LEU A 47 7.73 5.72 2.61
C LEU A 47 8.70 6.90 2.49
N GLU A 48 9.53 7.07 3.50
CA GLU A 48 10.66 7.99 3.44
C GLU A 48 11.61 7.61 2.29
N ARG A 49 12.33 8.60 1.76
CA ARG A 49 13.18 8.41 0.59
C ARG A 49 14.21 7.29 0.79
N GLU A 50 14.85 7.24 1.95
CA GLU A 50 15.85 6.22 2.28
C GLU A 50 15.26 4.80 2.24
N TYR A 51 14.07 4.60 2.82
CA TYR A 51 13.40 3.29 2.77
C TYR A 51 12.99 2.91 1.34
N LYS A 52 12.57 3.88 0.52
CA LYS A 52 12.30 3.61 -0.90
C LYS A 52 13.57 3.18 -1.62
N GLU A 53 14.69 3.85 -1.40
CA GLU A 53 15.98 3.50 -2.02
C GLU A 53 16.40 2.07 -1.67
N ILE A 54 16.25 1.65 -0.40
CA ILE A 54 16.51 0.27 0.03
C ILE A 54 15.61 -0.73 -0.73
N VAL A 55 14.31 -0.44 -0.83
CA VAL A 55 13.36 -1.32 -1.53
C VAL A 55 13.68 -1.41 -3.01
N LEU A 56 13.99 -0.28 -3.67
CA LEU A 56 14.30 -0.23 -5.10
C LEU A 56 15.62 -0.93 -5.42
N ALA A 57 16.63 -0.77 -4.56
CA ALA A 57 17.90 -1.49 -4.68
C ALA A 57 17.70 -3.00 -4.55
N LEU A 58 16.92 -3.46 -3.55
CA LEU A 58 16.62 -4.89 -3.39
C LEU A 58 15.77 -5.45 -4.54
N ALA A 59 14.91 -4.62 -5.13
CA ALA A 59 14.06 -4.99 -6.26
C ALA A 59 14.82 -5.05 -7.59
N ASP A 60 16.06 -4.55 -7.66
CA ASP A 60 16.87 -4.49 -8.87
C ASP A 60 16.09 -3.84 -10.03
N VAL A 61 15.59 -2.63 -9.74
CA VAL A 61 14.77 -1.86 -10.67
C VAL A 61 15.67 -1.13 -11.67
N GLU A 62 15.38 -1.32 -12.95
CA GLU A 62 16.10 -0.69 -14.05
C GLU A 62 15.28 0.42 -14.71
N SER A 63 15.90 1.20 -15.59
CA SER A 63 15.18 2.20 -16.39
C SER A 63 14.06 1.58 -17.25
N SER A 64 14.20 0.32 -17.65
CA SER A 64 13.19 -0.46 -18.40
C SER A 64 11.91 -0.75 -17.60
N ASP A 65 12.00 -0.69 -16.26
CA ASP A 65 10.89 -0.91 -15.35
C ASP A 65 10.07 0.36 -15.10
N LEU A 66 10.48 1.51 -15.64
CA LEU A 66 9.78 2.78 -15.52
C LEU A 66 8.79 2.97 -16.68
N VAL A 67 7.63 3.55 -16.38
CA VAL A 67 6.67 3.98 -17.41
C VAL A 67 7.28 5.07 -18.29
N ASN A 68 8.12 5.93 -17.70
CA ASN A 68 8.93 6.91 -18.42
C ASN A 68 10.42 6.75 -18.05
N PRO A 69 11.20 6.01 -18.84
CA PRO A 69 12.62 5.71 -18.58
C PRO A 69 13.54 6.93 -18.50
N VAL A 70 13.13 8.07 -19.05
CA VAL A 70 13.93 9.31 -19.12
C VAL A 70 13.57 10.27 -17.98
N SER A 71 12.49 9.99 -17.23
CA SER A 71 12.09 10.83 -16.11
C SER A 71 12.84 10.45 -14.84
N ASN A 72 13.25 11.45 -14.06
CA ASN A 72 13.78 11.27 -12.70
C ASN A 72 12.67 10.96 -11.67
N GLN A 73 11.47 10.58 -12.12
CA GLN A 73 10.30 10.40 -11.27
C GLN A 73 10.26 8.97 -10.70
N GLN A 74 11.12 8.67 -9.73
CA GLN A 74 11.16 7.36 -9.05
C GLN A 74 10.47 7.38 -7.68
N SER A 75 9.58 8.34 -7.44
CA SER A 75 9.03 8.62 -6.10
C SER A 75 7.69 7.95 -5.79
N LYS A 76 6.94 7.50 -6.82
CA LYS A 76 5.58 6.94 -6.69
C LYS A 76 5.44 5.61 -7.40
N LEU A 77 4.62 4.72 -6.86
CA LEU A 77 4.43 3.35 -7.39
C LEU A 77 3.87 3.36 -8.82
N LYS A 78 3.03 4.34 -9.17
CA LYS A 78 2.48 4.49 -10.53
C LYS A 78 3.53 4.78 -11.61
N HIS A 79 4.71 5.27 -11.25
CA HIS A 79 5.78 5.55 -12.22
C HIS A 79 6.50 4.29 -12.72
N TYR A 80 6.22 3.13 -12.13
CA TYR A 80 6.74 1.84 -12.56
C TYR A 80 5.74 1.12 -13.46
N THR A 81 6.25 0.36 -14.43
CA THR A 81 5.47 -0.57 -15.26
C THR A 81 4.91 -1.70 -14.40
N GLN A 82 4.07 -2.56 -14.97
CA GLN A 82 3.58 -3.76 -14.28
C GLN A 82 4.75 -4.67 -13.84
N ILE A 83 5.78 -4.80 -14.68
CA ILE A 83 6.99 -5.59 -14.37
C ILE A 83 7.74 -4.95 -13.20
N GLY A 84 7.97 -3.63 -13.24
CA GLY A 84 8.62 -2.90 -12.15
C GLY A 84 7.87 -3.01 -10.83
N ARG A 85 6.54 -2.83 -10.84
CA ARG A 85 5.70 -3.01 -9.64
C ARG A 85 5.77 -4.43 -9.08
N ARG A 86 5.87 -5.44 -9.96
CA ARG A 86 6.06 -6.84 -9.54
C ARG A 86 7.41 -7.06 -8.86
N LYS A 87 8.49 -6.50 -9.40
CA LYS A 87 9.83 -6.55 -8.77
C LYS A 87 9.79 -5.92 -7.37
N ILE A 88 9.22 -4.72 -7.25
CA ILE A 88 9.04 -4.01 -5.97
C ILE A 88 8.22 -4.85 -4.98
N ALA A 89 7.12 -5.46 -5.42
CA ALA A 89 6.30 -6.32 -4.56
C ALA A 89 7.07 -7.53 -4.03
N ILE A 90 7.90 -8.17 -4.87
CA ILE A 90 8.76 -9.29 -4.48
C ILE A 90 9.80 -8.83 -3.44
N ALA A 91 10.43 -7.67 -3.64
CA ALA A 91 11.39 -7.12 -2.69
C ALA A 91 10.76 -6.85 -1.31
N MET A 92 9.58 -6.22 -1.29
CA MET A 92 8.82 -6.00 -0.04
C MET A 92 8.47 -7.31 0.65
N PHE A 93 8.09 -8.34 -0.11
CA PHE A 93 7.83 -9.67 0.45
C PHE A 93 9.10 -10.29 1.05
N LYS A 94 10.26 -10.17 0.37
CA LYS A 94 11.56 -10.62 0.91
C LYS A 94 11.91 -9.90 2.21
N ILE A 95 11.79 -8.58 2.27
CA ILE A 95 12.02 -7.79 3.49
C ILE A 95 11.14 -8.30 4.63
N ARG A 96 9.85 -8.54 4.36
CA ARG A 96 8.93 -9.08 5.36
C ARG A 96 9.35 -10.47 5.84
N MET A 97 9.80 -11.34 4.94
CA MET A 97 10.27 -12.69 5.30
C MET A 97 11.55 -12.65 6.13
N ILE A 98 12.50 -11.78 5.77
CA ILE A 98 13.73 -11.56 6.55
C ILE A 98 13.37 -11.04 7.93
N SER A 99 12.54 -9.99 8.02
CA SER A 99 12.10 -9.43 9.31
C SER A 99 11.42 -10.46 10.20
N LYS A 100 10.61 -11.37 9.63
CA LYS A 100 9.98 -12.47 10.37
C LYS A 100 10.94 -13.54 10.88
N ALA A 101 12.14 -13.66 10.29
CA ALA A 101 13.15 -14.61 10.76
C ALA A 101 13.84 -14.13 12.05
N PHE A 102 13.74 -12.84 12.36
CA PHE A 102 14.27 -12.26 13.59
C PHE A 102 13.19 -12.14 14.67
N PRO A 103 13.58 -12.07 15.96
CA PRO A 103 12.66 -11.77 17.04
C PRO A 103 11.96 -10.42 16.82
N ALA A 104 10.67 -10.34 17.16
CA ALA A 104 9.84 -9.15 16.91
C ALA A 104 10.33 -7.87 17.61
N GLN A 105 11.10 -7.99 18.69
CA GLN A 105 11.60 -6.87 19.51
C GLN A 105 13.10 -6.65 19.34
N MET A 106 13.68 -7.14 18.24
CA MET A 106 15.09 -6.96 17.93
C MET A 106 15.46 -5.47 17.83
N THR A 107 16.56 -5.12 18.48
CA THR A 107 17.13 -3.78 18.50
C THR A 107 18.52 -3.78 17.87
N ILE A 108 19.03 -2.58 17.53
CA ILE A 108 20.41 -2.44 17.05
C ILE A 108 21.42 -2.93 18.09
N LYS A 109 21.13 -2.78 19.39
CA LYS A 109 22.03 -3.24 20.47
C LYS A 109 22.20 -4.75 20.46
N ASP A 110 21.16 -5.50 20.12
CA ASP A 110 21.21 -6.97 20.05
C ASP A 110 22.19 -7.45 18.97
N PHE A 111 22.47 -6.64 17.95
CA PHE A 111 23.50 -6.93 16.94
C PHE A 111 24.91 -6.55 17.39
N ILE A 112 25.05 -5.55 18.27
CA ILE A 112 26.35 -5.06 18.75
C ILE A 112 26.87 -5.97 19.87
N ASN A 113 26.00 -6.48 20.73
CA ASN A 113 26.36 -7.20 21.95
C ASN A 113 26.54 -8.71 21.75
N ILE A 114 26.84 -9.17 20.53
CA ILE A 114 26.94 -10.61 20.19
C ILE A 114 28.14 -11.29 20.89
N ASP A 115 29.15 -10.53 21.33
CA ASP A 115 30.40 -11.07 21.88
C ASP A 115 30.73 -10.69 23.34
N GLU A 116 29.87 -9.94 24.06
CA GLU A 116 30.19 -9.58 25.46
C GLU A 116 30.08 -10.76 26.44
N THR A 117 29.57 -11.92 26.02
CA THR A 117 29.39 -13.10 26.88
C THR A 117 30.45 -14.19 26.72
N MET A 118 31.52 -13.96 25.94
CA MET A 118 32.60 -14.94 25.70
C MET A 118 33.99 -14.48 26.20
N SER A 119 34.08 -13.39 26.99
CA SER A 119 35.34 -12.94 27.61
C SER A 119 35.38 -13.17 29.11
#